data_AF-A0A502G341-F1
#
_entry.id   AF-A0A502G341-F1
#
_cell.length_a   1.000
_cell.length_b   1.000
_cell.length_c   1.000
_cell.angle_alpha   90.00
_cell.angle_beta   90.00
_cell.angle_gamma   90.00
#
_symmetry.space_group_name_H-M   'P 1'
#
loop_
_entity.id
_entity.type
_entity.pdbx_description
1 polymer ?
#
loop_
_entity_poly.entity_id
_entity_poly.type
_entity_poly.pdbx_seq_one_letter_code
_entity_poly.pdbx_strand_id
1 'polypeptide(L)'
;MRARAALLLLSLLVLSGCGNKVDGATDDQLTALFADRTPMSRTEMEEPRITRRTLDCVRLIGGLDNAVYKDAPAEMMGALRTDCRRGLQERLSDAARNPMGIALADLESSKAGERVTALHGRLEQVYRAAAETRLAAQRAEHERQAREASEKRARDFEERRQAVQQNLEQVDGVMGEIAPACAENGAAREQAVAASARNRYRWSLPYPCGEANLRSIRTQTDRVRTELGRIAPDAATRPGALFALPPLYGNDPKELQGRLAQIKAQTAEMRAAAP
;
A
#
# COMPACT_ATOMS: atom_id res chain seq x y z
N MET A 1 -80.54 52.06 -17.69
CA MET A 1 -79.29 52.09 -18.49
C MET A 1 -78.58 50.76 -18.24
N ARG A 2 -78.51 49.88 -19.25
CA ARG A 2 -77.30 49.52 -20.03
C ARG A 2 -76.23 48.82 -19.17
N ALA A 3 -75.58 47.72 -19.53
CA ALA A 3 -75.66 46.78 -20.64
C ALA A 3 -74.67 45.63 -20.34
N ARG A 4 -75.05 44.41 -20.74
CA ARG A 4 -74.29 43.32 -21.40
C ARG A 4 -72.79 43.04 -21.12
N ALA A 5 -72.51 41.74 -21.23
CA ALA A 5 -71.35 41.05 -21.83
C ALA A 5 -70.21 40.68 -20.86
N ALA A 6 -69.55 39.53 -20.98
CA ALA A 6 -69.72 38.31 -21.76
C ALA A 6 -68.72 37.29 -21.20
N LEU A 7 -68.98 36.01 -21.46
CA LEU A 7 -68.06 34.87 -21.31
C LEU A 7 -66.63 35.21 -21.71
N LEU A 8 -65.67 34.67 -20.96
CA LEU A 8 -64.46 34.07 -21.54
C LEU A 8 -64.00 32.92 -20.63
N LEU A 9 -64.45 31.71 -21.03
CA LEU A 9 -63.78 30.46 -20.73
C LEU A 9 -62.31 30.59 -21.16
N LEU A 10 -61.37 30.59 -20.20
CA LEU A 10 -59.99 30.21 -20.49
C LEU A 10 -59.86 28.70 -20.31
N SER A 11 -60.23 27.98 -21.37
CA SER A 11 -59.88 26.59 -21.58
C SER A 11 -58.37 26.51 -21.81
N LEU A 12 -57.59 26.35 -20.74
CA LEU A 12 -56.21 25.86 -20.85
C LEU A 12 -56.27 24.39 -21.27
N LEU A 13 -56.32 24.20 -22.59
CA LEU A 13 -55.94 22.97 -23.29
C LEU A 13 -54.49 22.65 -22.92
N VAL A 14 -54.29 21.91 -21.83
CA VAL A 14 -53.11 21.08 -21.67
C VAL A 14 -53.23 20.04 -22.78
N LEU A 15 -52.42 20.18 -23.83
CA LEU A 15 -52.10 19.06 -24.70
C LEU A 15 -51.52 17.97 -23.79
N SER A 16 -52.34 17.01 -23.36
CA SER A 16 -51.89 15.69 -22.98
C SER A 16 -51.34 15.05 -24.25
N GLY A 17 -50.13 15.47 -24.63
CA GLY A 17 -49.33 14.75 -25.59
C GLY A 17 -49.30 13.31 -25.12
N CYS A 18 -49.70 12.38 -25.98
CA CYS A 18 -49.53 10.94 -25.82
C CYS A 18 -48.03 10.59 -25.91
N GLY A 19 -47.19 11.33 -25.20
CA GLY A 19 -45.79 11.03 -25.00
C GLY A 19 -45.72 9.97 -23.93
N ASN A 20 -45.08 8.86 -24.24
CA ASN A 20 -44.74 7.85 -23.25
C ASN A 20 -43.98 8.54 -22.11
N LYS A 21 -44.36 8.30 -20.85
CA LYS A 21 -43.74 8.96 -19.67
C LYS A 21 -42.23 8.71 -19.58
N VAL A 22 -41.75 7.62 -20.17
CA VAL A 22 -40.32 7.30 -20.29
C VAL A 22 -39.55 8.33 -21.13
N ASP A 23 -40.19 8.92 -22.15
CA ASP A 23 -39.56 9.93 -22.99
C ASP A 23 -39.43 11.30 -22.29
N GLY A 24 -40.33 11.58 -21.35
CA GLY A 24 -40.32 12.80 -20.54
C GLY A 24 -39.37 12.75 -19.33
N ALA A 25 -38.84 11.57 -19.02
CA ALA A 25 -37.92 11.35 -17.91
C ALA A 25 -36.48 11.76 -18.24
N THR A 26 -35.80 12.40 -17.29
CA THR A 26 -34.37 12.71 -17.44
C THR A 26 -33.51 11.45 -17.33
N ASP A 27 -32.28 11.52 -17.86
CA ASP A 27 -31.31 10.42 -17.76
C ASP A 27 -31.05 10.05 -16.29
N ASP A 28 -30.95 11.04 -15.39
CA ASP A 28 -30.75 10.80 -13.95
C ASP A 28 -31.96 10.10 -13.30
N GLN A 29 -33.18 10.51 -13.67
CA GLN A 29 -34.40 9.90 -13.16
C GLN A 29 -34.55 8.44 -13.63
N LEU A 30 -34.25 8.16 -14.90
CA LEU A 30 -34.25 6.79 -15.43
C LEU A 30 -33.11 5.95 -14.82
N THR A 31 -31.94 6.55 -14.59
CA THR A 31 -30.83 5.88 -13.91
C THR A 31 -31.22 5.52 -12.49
N ALA A 32 -31.78 6.44 -11.71
CA ALA A 32 -32.23 6.18 -10.35
C ALA A 32 -33.35 5.12 -10.27
N LEU A 33 -34.25 5.11 -11.26
CA LEU A 33 -35.34 4.13 -11.36
C LEU A 33 -34.82 2.72 -11.64
N PHE A 34 -33.91 2.58 -12.61
CA PHE A 34 -33.42 1.29 -13.08
C PHE A 34 -32.12 0.81 -12.43
N ALA A 35 -31.46 1.62 -11.62
CA ALA A 35 -30.28 1.21 -10.89
C ALA A 35 -30.61 0.21 -9.76
N ASP A 36 -29.74 -0.78 -9.58
CA ASP A 36 -29.82 -1.70 -8.46
C ASP A 36 -29.40 -0.95 -7.18
N ARG A 37 -30.20 -1.08 -6.10
CA ARG A 37 -29.74 -0.67 -4.76
C ARG A 37 -29.12 -1.91 -4.13
N THR A 38 -27.80 -1.96 -4.04
CA THR A 38 -27.12 -2.92 -3.18
C THR A 38 -27.19 -2.39 -1.74
N PRO A 39 -27.78 -3.13 -0.78
CA PRO A 39 -27.83 -2.71 0.63
C PRO A 39 -26.45 -2.60 1.29
N MET A 40 -25.37 -3.03 0.61
CA MET A 40 -23.97 -2.84 1.04
C MET A 40 -23.28 -1.60 0.45
N SER A 41 -23.94 -0.74 -0.32
CA SER A 41 -23.34 0.52 -0.83
C SER A 41 -23.25 1.62 0.24
N ARG A 42 -22.88 1.27 1.48
CA ARG A 42 -22.59 2.22 2.57
C ARG A 42 -21.26 2.95 2.38
N THR A 43 -20.47 2.58 1.38
CA THR A 43 -19.46 3.48 0.85
C THR A 43 -20.14 4.37 -0.19
N GLU A 44 -20.13 5.68 0.02
CA GLU A 44 -20.71 6.73 -0.84
C GLU A 44 -20.12 6.76 -2.28
N MET A 45 -19.42 5.70 -2.71
CA MET A 45 -18.58 5.64 -3.90
C MET A 45 -19.03 4.64 -4.96
N GLU A 46 -20.17 3.96 -4.80
CA GLU A 46 -20.77 3.20 -5.90
C GLU A 46 -21.82 4.04 -6.61
N GLU A 47 -21.45 4.52 -7.80
CA GLU A 47 -22.37 5.23 -8.69
C GLU A 47 -23.54 4.30 -9.07
N PRO A 48 -24.80 4.80 -9.11
CA PRO A 48 -25.98 3.97 -9.35
C PRO A 48 -25.94 3.35 -10.76
N ARG A 49 -25.85 2.02 -10.86
CA ARG A 49 -25.72 1.31 -12.15
C ARG A 49 -26.99 0.56 -12.54
N ILE A 50 -27.43 0.77 -13.78
CA ILE A 50 -28.42 -0.10 -14.44
C ILE A 50 -27.73 -1.42 -14.77
N THR A 51 -28.13 -2.51 -14.11
CA THR A 51 -27.54 -3.82 -14.35
C THR A 51 -27.98 -4.41 -15.68
N ARG A 52 -27.14 -5.29 -16.25
CA ARG A 52 -27.47 -6.00 -17.50
C ARG A 52 -28.81 -6.72 -17.42
N ARG A 53 -29.09 -7.41 -16.30
CA ARG A 53 -30.37 -8.07 -16.06
C ARG A 53 -31.56 -7.11 -16.17
N THR A 54 -31.44 -5.91 -15.60
CA THR A 54 -32.50 -4.89 -15.66
C THR A 54 -32.68 -4.41 -17.09
N LEU A 55 -31.58 -4.14 -17.79
CA LEU A 55 -31.61 -3.77 -19.21
C LEU A 55 -32.26 -4.86 -20.07
N ASP A 56 -31.86 -6.12 -19.91
CA ASP A 56 -32.37 -7.27 -20.67
C ASP A 56 -33.89 -7.41 -20.46
N CYS A 57 -34.38 -7.21 -19.23
CA CYS A 57 -35.81 -7.21 -18.98
C CYS A 57 -36.54 -6.05 -19.65
N VAL A 58 -35.99 -4.84 -19.62
CA VAL A 58 -36.61 -3.69 -20.32
C VAL A 58 -36.63 -3.92 -21.84
N ARG A 59 -35.56 -4.47 -22.42
CA ARG A 59 -35.49 -4.79 -23.85
C ARG A 59 -36.44 -5.91 -24.25
N LEU A 60 -36.55 -6.95 -23.42
CA LEU A 60 -37.46 -8.08 -23.64
C LEU A 60 -38.93 -7.65 -23.59
N ILE A 61 -39.29 -6.80 -22.62
CA ILE A 61 -40.66 -6.29 -22.46
C ILE A 61 -41.02 -5.26 -23.54
N GLY A 62 -40.08 -4.41 -23.95
CA GLY A 62 -40.24 -3.50 -25.09
C GLY A 62 -40.19 -4.20 -26.47
N GLY A 63 -40.00 -5.51 -26.52
CA GLY A 63 -40.00 -6.30 -27.76
C GLY A 63 -38.76 -6.13 -28.65
N LEU A 64 -37.69 -5.51 -28.14
CA LEU A 64 -36.45 -5.28 -28.90
C LEU A 64 -35.69 -6.56 -29.22
N ASP A 65 -35.81 -7.56 -28.34
CA ASP A 65 -35.09 -8.83 -28.48
C ASP A 65 -35.97 -9.95 -29.07
N ASN A 66 -37.14 -9.63 -29.63
CA ASN A 66 -38.03 -10.63 -30.23
C ASN A 66 -37.35 -11.48 -31.31
N ALA A 67 -36.44 -10.90 -32.09
CA ALA A 67 -35.66 -11.62 -33.10
C ALA A 67 -34.63 -12.59 -32.50
N VAL A 68 -34.10 -12.27 -31.31
CA VAL A 68 -33.14 -13.12 -30.58
C VAL A 68 -33.84 -14.37 -30.03
N TYR A 69 -35.09 -14.23 -29.62
CA TYR A 69 -35.89 -15.30 -29.01
C TYR A 69 -36.89 -15.96 -29.97
N LYS A 70 -36.72 -15.81 -31.29
CA LYS A 70 -37.68 -16.32 -32.28
C LYS A 70 -37.86 -17.86 -32.25
N ASP A 71 -36.81 -18.58 -31.89
CA ASP A 71 -36.79 -20.06 -31.85
C ASP A 71 -37.01 -20.60 -30.42
N ALA A 72 -37.27 -19.71 -29.46
CA ALA A 72 -37.49 -20.08 -28.07
C ALA A 72 -38.91 -20.64 -27.86
N PRO A 73 -39.09 -21.71 -27.07
CA PRO A 73 -40.42 -22.22 -26.73
C PRO A 73 -41.30 -21.15 -26.09
N ALA A 74 -42.57 -21.07 -26.50
CA ALA A 74 -43.52 -20.08 -26.01
C ALA A 74 -43.69 -20.12 -24.48
N GLU A 75 -43.66 -21.30 -23.88
CA GLU A 75 -43.75 -21.51 -22.43
C GLU A 75 -42.57 -20.86 -21.69
N MET A 76 -41.35 -21.05 -22.20
CA MET A 76 -40.13 -20.45 -21.65
C MET A 76 -40.16 -18.93 -21.79
N MET A 77 -40.58 -18.41 -22.95
CA MET A 77 -40.70 -16.96 -23.16
C MET A 77 -41.80 -16.33 -22.31
N GLY A 78 -42.90 -17.04 -22.08
CA GLY A 78 -43.95 -16.64 -21.16
C GLY A 78 -43.41 -16.51 -19.73
N ALA A 79 -42.65 -17.50 -19.27
CA ALA A 79 -42.01 -17.46 -17.95
C ALA A 79 -41.00 -16.29 -17.83
N LEU A 80 -40.10 -16.13 -18.80
CA LEU A 80 -39.11 -15.04 -18.82
C LEU A 80 -39.76 -13.65 -18.78
N ARG A 81 -40.79 -13.43 -19.61
CA ARG A 81 -41.54 -12.17 -19.62
C ARG A 81 -42.26 -11.95 -18.30
N THR A 82 -42.84 -12.99 -17.71
CA THR A 82 -43.52 -12.89 -16.41
C THR A 82 -42.55 -12.50 -15.31
N ASP A 83 -41.37 -13.11 -15.26
CA ASP A 83 -40.33 -12.78 -14.29
C ASP A 83 -39.81 -11.35 -14.47
N CYS A 84 -39.59 -10.92 -15.72
CA CYS A 84 -39.20 -9.54 -16.01
C CYS A 84 -40.28 -8.53 -15.66
N ARG A 85 -41.55 -8.81 -15.98
CA ARG A 85 -42.69 -7.96 -15.58
C ARG A 85 -42.76 -7.83 -14.07
N ARG A 86 -42.63 -8.94 -13.32
CA ARG A 86 -42.64 -8.91 -11.85
C ARG A 86 -41.48 -8.05 -11.31
N GLY A 87 -40.25 -8.30 -11.76
CA GLY A 87 -39.08 -7.56 -11.29
C GLY A 87 -39.12 -6.06 -11.64
N LEU A 88 -39.65 -5.69 -12.80
CA LEU A 88 -39.86 -4.29 -13.17
C LEU A 88 -41.00 -3.67 -12.37
N GLN A 89 -42.12 -4.38 -12.20
CA GLN A 89 -43.27 -3.91 -11.43
C GLN A 89 -42.89 -3.60 -9.98
N GLU A 90 -42.09 -4.46 -9.35
CA GLU A 90 -41.56 -4.21 -7.99
C GLU A 90 -40.81 -2.88 -7.92
N ARG A 91 -39.92 -2.59 -8.89
CA ARG A 91 -39.19 -1.32 -8.96
C ARG A 91 -40.10 -0.12 -9.22
N LEU A 92 -41.05 -0.27 -10.14
CA LEU A 92 -41.98 0.80 -10.50
C LEU A 92 -42.97 1.11 -9.37
N SER A 93 -43.25 0.15 -8.49
CA SER A 93 -44.12 0.33 -7.32
C SER A 93 -43.46 1.10 -6.16
N ASP A 94 -42.14 1.23 -6.16
CA ASP A 94 -41.41 2.03 -5.18
C ASP A 94 -41.54 3.52 -5.52
N ALA A 95 -42.41 4.23 -4.80
CA ALA A 95 -42.66 5.67 -5.00
C ALA A 95 -41.41 6.53 -4.82
N ALA A 96 -40.42 6.10 -4.02
CA ALA A 96 -39.17 6.81 -3.85
C ALA A 96 -38.23 6.65 -5.06
N ARG A 97 -38.40 5.59 -5.86
CA ARG A 97 -37.65 5.38 -7.12
C ARG A 97 -38.39 5.90 -8.34
N ASN A 98 -39.72 5.88 -8.30
CA ASN A 98 -40.59 6.22 -9.41
C ASN A 98 -41.48 7.44 -9.10
N PRO A 99 -40.91 8.62 -8.78
CA PRO A 99 -41.69 9.83 -8.55
C PRO A 99 -42.42 10.30 -9.82
N MET A 100 -42.01 9.80 -10.98
CA MET A 100 -42.59 10.10 -12.29
C MET A 100 -43.88 9.31 -12.58
N GLY A 101 -44.19 8.31 -11.76
CA GLY A 101 -45.37 7.46 -11.96
C GLY A 101 -45.35 6.72 -13.31
N ILE A 102 -44.17 6.24 -13.72
CA ILE A 102 -44.00 5.36 -14.88
C ILE A 102 -44.69 4.03 -14.57
N ALA A 103 -45.58 3.57 -15.44
CA ALA A 103 -46.25 2.29 -15.32
C ALA A 103 -45.54 1.22 -16.15
N LEU A 104 -45.83 -0.05 -15.89
CA LEU A 104 -45.27 -1.16 -16.68
C LEU A 104 -45.64 -1.04 -18.17
N ALA A 105 -46.87 -0.58 -18.46
CA ALA A 105 -47.34 -0.34 -19.82
C ALA A 105 -46.49 0.70 -20.59
N ASP A 106 -45.89 1.66 -19.89
CA ASP A 106 -44.98 2.64 -20.49
C ASP A 106 -43.66 1.96 -20.97
N LEU A 107 -43.29 0.82 -20.39
CA LEU A 107 -42.09 0.05 -20.75
C LEU A 107 -42.35 -1.00 -21.85
N GLU A 108 -43.60 -1.29 -22.19
CA GLU A 108 -43.95 -2.29 -23.23
C GLU A 108 -43.76 -1.77 -24.66
N SER A 109 -43.37 -0.50 -24.82
CA SER A 109 -43.01 0.08 -26.12
C SER A 109 -41.53 -0.14 -26.48
N SER A 110 -41.24 -0.39 -27.75
CA SER A 110 -39.86 -0.47 -28.26
C SER A 110 -39.07 0.81 -27.99
N LYS A 111 -39.71 1.97 -28.10
CA LYS A 111 -39.11 3.28 -27.84
C LYS A 111 -38.59 3.43 -26.41
N ALA A 112 -39.34 2.96 -25.42
CA ALA A 112 -38.88 2.95 -24.02
C ALA A 112 -37.66 2.04 -23.85
N GLY A 113 -37.67 0.86 -24.49
CA GLY A 113 -36.53 -0.04 -24.51
C GLY A 113 -35.27 0.57 -25.13
N GLU A 114 -35.43 1.29 -26.24
CA GLU A 114 -34.33 1.96 -26.94
C GLU A 114 -33.74 3.08 -26.08
N ARG A 115 -34.60 3.87 -25.43
CA ARG A 115 -34.19 4.96 -24.53
C ARG A 115 -33.34 4.46 -23.37
N VAL A 116 -33.79 3.41 -22.69
CA VAL A 116 -33.06 2.80 -21.55
C VAL A 116 -31.78 2.11 -22.03
N THR A 117 -31.80 1.46 -23.20
CA THR A 117 -30.59 0.88 -23.81
C THR A 117 -29.54 1.95 -24.12
N ALA A 118 -29.94 3.05 -24.75
CA ALA A 118 -29.04 4.14 -25.09
C ALA A 118 -28.47 4.81 -23.83
N LEU A 119 -29.29 4.97 -22.79
CA LEU A 119 -28.84 5.46 -21.48
C LEU A 119 -27.79 4.53 -20.86
N HIS A 120 -28.06 3.23 -20.81
CA HIS A 120 -27.09 2.25 -20.29
C HIS A 120 -25.75 2.32 -21.04
N GLY A 121 -25.80 2.43 -22.38
CA GLY A 121 -24.59 2.58 -23.20
C GLY A 121 -23.76 3.82 -22.85
N ARG A 122 -24.40 4.96 -22.60
CA ARG A 122 -23.71 6.19 -22.15
C ARG A 122 -23.10 6.03 -20.76
N LEU A 123 -23.86 5.47 -19.82
CA LEU A 123 -23.38 5.24 -18.45
C LEU A 123 -22.19 4.28 -18.40
N GLU A 124 -22.21 3.20 -19.19
CA GLU A 124 -21.08 2.27 -19.32
C GLU A 124 -19.79 2.97 -19.79
N GLN A 125 -19.88 3.90 -20.73
CA GLN A 125 -18.72 4.67 -21.18
C GLN A 125 -18.15 5.55 -20.08
N VAL A 126 -19.01 6.24 -19.33
CA VAL A 126 -18.61 7.06 -18.17
C VAL A 126 -17.95 6.20 -17.10
N TYR A 127 -18.55 5.06 -16.75
CA TYR A 127 -18.00 4.15 -15.75
C TYR A 127 -16.66 3.55 -16.15
N ARG A 128 -16.47 3.21 -17.42
CA ARG A 128 -15.18 2.73 -17.92
C ARG A 128 -14.12 3.80 -17.84
N ALA A 129 -14.41 5.02 -18.30
CA ALA A 129 -13.46 6.14 -18.22
C ALA A 129 -13.08 6.46 -16.76
N ALA A 130 -14.05 6.46 -15.85
CA ALA A 130 -13.80 6.67 -14.42
C ALA A 130 -12.96 5.53 -13.81
N ALA A 131 -13.25 4.27 -14.16
CA ALA A 131 -12.49 3.11 -13.71
C ALA A 131 -11.05 3.14 -14.22
N GLU A 132 -10.83 3.46 -15.50
CA GLU A 132 -9.49 3.60 -16.09
C GLU A 132 -8.69 4.72 -15.42
N THR A 133 -9.33 5.86 -15.14
CA THR A 133 -8.70 6.98 -14.42
C THR A 133 -8.32 6.57 -13.00
N ARG A 134 -9.21 5.88 -12.27
CA ARG A 134 -8.92 5.39 -10.91
C ARG A 134 -7.77 4.37 -10.92
N LEU A 135 -7.76 3.44 -11.87
CA LEU A 135 -6.68 2.45 -12.02
C LEU A 135 -5.35 3.12 -12.39
N ALA A 136 -5.37 4.13 -13.26
CA ALA A 136 -4.18 4.90 -13.59
C ALA A 136 -3.64 5.66 -12.37
N ALA A 137 -4.51 6.32 -11.60
CA ALA A 137 -4.13 7.01 -10.36
C ALA A 137 -3.55 6.04 -9.31
N GLN A 138 -4.16 4.86 -9.14
CA GLN A 138 -3.66 3.82 -8.23
C GLN A 138 -2.28 3.30 -8.66
N ARG A 139 -2.06 3.08 -9.96
CA ARG A 139 -0.74 2.67 -10.48
C ARG A 139 0.30 3.75 -10.26
N ALA A 140 -0.01 5.01 -10.57
CA ALA A 140 0.90 6.14 -10.35
C ALA A 140 1.28 6.30 -8.87
N GLU A 141 0.30 6.15 -7.97
CA GLU A 141 0.54 6.19 -6.52
C GLU A 141 1.46 5.05 -6.08
N HIS A 142 1.17 3.82 -6.51
CA HIS A 142 2.00 2.66 -6.18
C HIS A 142 3.43 2.79 -6.71
N GLU A 143 3.61 3.30 -7.94
CA GLU A 143 4.92 3.59 -8.50
C GLU A 143 5.67 4.66 -7.72
N ARG A 144 4.99 5.73 -7.27
CA ARG A 144 5.59 6.76 -6.43
C ARG A 144 6.06 6.18 -5.10
N GLN A 145 5.20 5.42 -4.42
CA GLN A 145 5.53 4.77 -3.15
C GLN A 145 6.70 3.77 -3.30
N ALA A 146 6.74 3.00 -4.40
CA ALA A 146 7.83 2.09 -4.68
C ALA A 146 9.16 2.82 -4.88
N ARG A 147 9.16 3.97 -5.57
CA ARG A 147 10.35 4.82 -5.75
C ARG A 147 10.81 5.41 -4.42
N GLU A 148 9.92 6.02 -3.66
CA GLU A 148 10.23 6.59 -2.34
C GLU A 148 10.80 5.53 -1.38
N ALA A 149 10.21 4.32 -1.36
CA ALA A 149 10.70 3.21 -0.57
C ALA A 149 12.08 2.70 -1.05
N SER A 150 12.34 2.72 -2.36
CA SER A 150 13.65 2.39 -2.91
C SER A 150 14.71 3.42 -2.52
N GLU A 151 14.41 4.70 -2.66
CA GLU A 151 15.31 5.79 -2.28
C GLU A 151 15.60 5.80 -0.78
N LYS A 152 14.58 5.58 0.05
CA LYS A 152 14.76 5.47 1.50
C LYS A 152 15.68 4.31 1.84
N ARG A 153 15.47 3.12 1.25
CA ARG A 153 16.34 1.96 1.46
C ARG A 153 17.79 2.22 1.03
N ALA A 154 18.00 2.95 -0.07
CA ALA A 154 19.33 3.37 -0.50
C ALA A 154 20.02 4.29 0.51
N ARG A 155 19.30 5.28 1.04
CA ARG A 155 19.82 6.17 2.09
C ARG A 155 20.15 5.40 3.38
N ASP A 156 19.20 4.60 3.87
CA ASP A 156 19.38 3.80 5.10
C ASP A 156 20.56 2.82 4.97
N PHE A 157 20.76 2.24 3.77
CA PHE A 157 21.89 1.37 3.48
C PHE A 157 23.23 2.12 3.55
N GLU A 158 23.34 3.27 2.90
CA GLU A 158 24.60 4.04 2.90
C GLU A 158 24.91 4.61 4.29
N GLU A 159 23.90 5.09 5.03
CA GLU A 159 24.08 5.54 6.42
C GLU A 159 24.63 4.43 7.32
N ARG A 160 24.06 3.21 7.22
CA ARG A 160 24.56 2.05 7.97
C ARG A 160 25.96 1.63 7.53
N ARG A 161 26.25 1.69 6.23
CA ARG A 161 27.58 1.38 5.69
C ARG A 161 28.63 2.34 6.26
N GLN A 162 28.32 3.63 6.30
CA GLN A 162 29.16 4.66 6.91
C GLN A 162 29.32 4.45 8.42
N ALA A 163 28.25 4.10 9.13
CA ALA A 163 28.33 3.80 10.55
C ALA A 163 29.24 2.60 10.86
N VAL A 164 29.17 1.53 10.05
CA VAL A 164 30.10 0.38 10.18
C VAL A 164 31.53 0.81 9.88
N GLN A 165 31.77 1.59 8.82
CA GLN A 165 33.10 2.09 8.47
C GLN A 165 33.70 2.93 9.60
N GLN A 166 32.95 3.87 10.16
CA GLN A 166 33.36 4.68 11.31
C GLN A 166 33.65 3.82 12.55
N ASN A 167 32.86 2.77 12.77
CA ASN A 167 33.09 1.83 13.87
C ASN A 167 34.42 1.08 13.69
N LEU A 168 34.72 0.60 12.48
CA LEU A 168 36.00 -0.06 12.18
C LEU A 168 37.18 0.89 12.39
N GLU A 169 37.08 2.15 11.97
CA GLU A 169 38.11 3.17 12.18
C GLU A 169 38.36 3.44 13.67
N GLN A 170 37.31 3.46 14.49
CA GLN A 170 37.45 3.57 15.94
C GLN A 170 38.13 2.34 16.55
N VAL A 171 37.78 1.13 16.09
CA VAL A 171 38.45 -0.11 16.52
C VAL A 171 39.94 -0.05 16.17
N ASP A 172 40.29 0.35 14.94
CA ASP A 172 41.68 0.49 14.51
C ASP A 172 42.44 1.50 15.37
N GLY A 173 41.83 2.66 15.66
CA GLY A 173 42.40 3.68 16.54
C GLY A 173 42.71 3.14 17.94
N VAL A 174 41.74 2.49 18.58
CA VAL A 174 41.92 1.91 19.93
C VAL A 174 42.93 0.77 19.91
N MET A 175 42.93 -0.08 18.87
CA MET A 175 43.91 -1.15 18.72
C MET A 175 45.34 -0.62 18.51
N GLY A 176 45.49 0.55 17.88
CA GLY A 176 46.75 1.28 17.80
C GLY A 176 47.32 1.67 19.16
N GLU A 177 46.47 1.91 20.17
CA GLU A 177 46.88 2.19 21.55
C GLU A 177 47.03 0.92 22.42
N ILE A 178 46.24 -0.12 22.16
CA ILE A 178 46.30 -1.37 22.95
C ILE A 178 47.65 -2.07 22.78
N ALA A 179 48.19 -2.14 21.57
CA ALA A 179 49.47 -2.80 21.32
C ALA A 179 50.64 -2.21 22.14
N PRO A 180 50.90 -0.87 22.11
CA PRO A 180 51.94 -0.27 22.95
C PRO A 180 51.62 -0.40 24.44
N ALA A 181 50.36 -0.23 24.86
CA ALA A 181 49.98 -0.41 26.27
C ALA A 181 50.26 -1.84 26.78
N CYS A 182 50.06 -2.85 25.94
CA CYS A 182 50.39 -4.23 26.25
C CYS A 182 51.90 -4.48 26.32
N ALA A 183 52.70 -3.86 25.45
CA ALA A 183 54.16 -3.93 25.53
C ALA A 183 54.69 -3.30 26.83
N GLU A 184 54.17 -2.13 27.18
CA GLU A 184 54.49 -1.45 28.45
C GLU A 184 54.08 -2.28 29.67
N ASN A 185 52.91 -2.92 29.63
CA ASN A 185 52.44 -3.82 30.67
C ASN A 185 53.39 -5.03 30.84
N GLY A 186 53.81 -5.63 29.72
CA GLY A 186 54.78 -6.72 29.70
C GLY A 186 56.11 -6.34 30.35
N ALA A 187 56.67 -5.19 29.97
CA ALA A 187 57.92 -4.69 30.55
C ALA A 187 57.79 -4.40 32.06
N ALA A 188 56.70 -3.75 32.49
CA ALA A 188 56.43 -3.50 33.91
C ALA A 188 56.27 -4.80 34.71
N ARG A 189 55.62 -5.82 34.12
CA ARG A 189 55.49 -7.16 34.72
C ARG A 189 56.85 -7.82 34.89
N GLU A 190 57.72 -7.78 33.88
CA GLU A 190 59.07 -8.35 33.96
C GLU A 190 59.88 -7.73 35.10
N GLN A 191 59.85 -6.40 35.22
CA GLN A 191 60.49 -5.68 36.34
C GLN A 191 59.92 -6.10 37.70
N ALA A 192 58.60 -6.14 37.82
CA ALA A 192 57.92 -6.50 39.07
C ALA A 192 58.21 -7.96 39.48
N VAL A 193 58.31 -8.89 38.52
CA VAL A 193 58.66 -10.30 38.75
C VAL A 193 60.14 -10.44 39.11
N ALA A 194 61.03 -9.67 38.48
CA ALA A 194 62.45 -9.66 38.83
C ALA A 194 62.69 -9.15 40.26
N ALA A 195 61.92 -8.16 40.72
CA ALA A 195 62.01 -7.63 42.07
C ALA A 195 61.50 -8.61 43.16
N SER A 196 60.61 -9.55 42.84
CA SER A 196 60.11 -10.54 43.79
C SER A 196 59.61 -11.82 43.16
N ALA A 197 60.19 -12.96 43.56
CA ALA A 197 59.77 -14.29 43.10
C ALA A 197 58.33 -14.67 43.49
N ARG A 198 57.73 -13.99 44.49
CA ARG A 198 56.34 -14.19 44.93
C ARG A 198 55.38 -13.16 44.32
N ASN A 199 55.78 -12.44 43.26
CA ASN A 199 54.96 -11.40 42.68
C ASN A 199 53.66 -11.97 42.05
N ARG A 200 52.51 -11.41 42.46
CA ARG A 200 51.17 -11.81 41.99
C ARG A 200 50.95 -11.65 40.49
N TYR A 201 51.72 -10.80 39.83
CA TYR A 201 51.61 -10.53 38.38
C TYR A 201 52.35 -11.56 37.52
N ARG A 202 53.02 -12.55 38.12
CA ARG A 202 53.77 -13.57 37.38
C ARG A 202 52.94 -14.34 36.35
N TRP A 203 51.64 -14.51 36.57
CA TRP A 203 50.75 -15.28 35.69
C TRP A 203 49.58 -14.47 35.13
N SER A 204 49.50 -13.16 35.40
CA SER A 204 48.41 -12.33 34.89
C SER A 204 48.88 -11.45 33.73
N LEU A 205 48.26 -11.66 32.57
CA LEU A 205 48.27 -10.72 31.45
C LEU A 205 46.83 -10.29 31.22
N PRO A 206 46.54 -8.97 31.13
CA PRO A 206 45.21 -8.51 30.76
C PRO A 206 44.76 -9.13 29.43
N TYR A 207 43.49 -9.51 29.32
CA TYR A 207 42.86 -9.92 28.07
C TYR A 207 42.51 -8.68 27.23
N PRO A 208 43.52 -8.07 26.58
CA PRO A 208 43.83 -8.49 25.21
C PRO A 208 45.31 -8.74 24.91
N CYS A 209 46.23 -8.60 25.87
CA CYS A 209 47.68 -8.60 25.64
C CYS A 209 48.30 -9.95 25.25
N GLY A 210 47.50 -11.02 25.17
CA GLY A 210 47.93 -12.26 24.53
C GLY A 210 47.97 -12.12 23.01
N GLU A 211 49.05 -12.59 22.37
CA GLU A 211 49.21 -12.52 20.91
C GLU A 211 48.04 -13.13 20.14
N ALA A 212 47.50 -14.25 20.62
CA ALA A 212 46.33 -14.91 20.03
C ALA A 212 45.08 -14.00 20.04
N ASN A 213 44.92 -13.18 21.08
CA ASN A 213 43.79 -12.27 21.22
C ASN A 213 43.94 -11.07 20.29
N LEU A 214 45.10 -10.40 20.28
CA LEU A 214 45.37 -9.31 19.34
C LEU A 214 45.20 -9.75 17.88
N ARG A 215 45.67 -10.96 17.55
CA ARG A 215 45.49 -11.56 16.22
C ARG A 215 44.02 -11.83 15.91
N SER A 216 43.27 -12.35 16.87
CA SER A 216 41.83 -12.62 16.72
C SER A 216 41.06 -11.33 16.43
N ILE A 217 41.30 -10.26 17.19
CA ILE A 217 40.64 -8.96 17.01
C ILE A 217 40.91 -8.42 15.60
N ARG A 218 42.19 -8.36 15.20
CA ARG A 218 42.58 -7.92 13.85
C ARG A 218 41.91 -8.74 12.75
N THR A 219 41.93 -10.07 12.89
CA THR A 219 41.32 -10.98 11.91
C THR A 219 39.81 -10.74 11.79
N GLN A 220 39.11 -10.47 12.90
CA GLN A 220 37.68 -10.16 12.86
C GLN A 220 37.41 -8.81 12.18
N THR A 221 38.17 -7.76 12.55
CA THR A 221 38.06 -6.44 11.90
C THR A 221 38.32 -6.52 10.39
N ASP A 222 39.35 -7.27 9.97
CA ASP A 222 39.68 -7.46 8.55
C ASP A 222 38.59 -8.23 7.79
N ARG A 223 37.95 -9.21 8.43
CA ARG A 223 36.80 -9.92 7.85
C ARG A 223 35.62 -8.97 7.63
N VAL A 224 35.26 -8.16 8.62
CA VAL A 224 34.17 -7.18 8.46
C VAL A 224 34.51 -6.17 7.36
N ARG A 225 35.74 -5.67 7.30
CA ARG A 225 36.19 -4.75 6.25
C ARG A 225 36.10 -5.38 4.86
N THR A 226 36.52 -6.64 4.73
CA THR A 226 36.45 -7.40 3.47
C THR A 226 35.00 -7.60 3.03
N GLU A 227 34.12 -8.01 3.93
CA GLU A 227 32.70 -8.18 3.61
C GLU A 227 32.04 -6.84 3.27
N LEU A 228 32.32 -5.77 4.01
CA LEU A 228 31.83 -4.42 3.72
C LEU A 228 32.24 -3.96 2.31
N GLY A 229 33.48 -4.24 1.89
CA GLY A 229 33.97 -3.93 0.55
C GLY A 229 33.38 -4.79 -0.57
N ARG A 230 32.83 -5.97 -0.25
CA ARG A 230 32.14 -6.86 -1.21
C ARG A 230 30.69 -6.46 -1.45
N ILE A 231 30.07 -5.74 -0.52
CA ILE A 231 28.69 -5.29 -0.68
C ILE A 231 28.67 -4.15 -1.70
N ALA A 232 28.12 -4.45 -2.88
CA ALA A 232 28.00 -3.47 -3.95
C ALA A 232 27.07 -2.30 -3.54
N PRO A 233 27.29 -1.07 -4.05
CA PRO A 233 26.46 0.09 -3.72
C PRO A 233 24.98 -0.08 -4.09
N ASP A 234 24.68 -0.90 -5.10
CA ASP A 234 23.33 -1.23 -5.57
C ASP A 234 22.64 -2.34 -4.75
N ALA A 235 23.37 -2.97 -3.83
CA ALA A 235 22.84 -3.98 -2.91
C ALA A 235 21.81 -3.42 -1.92
N ALA A 236 21.63 -2.09 -1.86
CA ALA A 236 20.56 -1.41 -1.14
C ALA A 236 19.14 -1.94 -1.46
N THR A 237 18.97 -2.57 -2.62
CA THR A 237 17.70 -3.18 -3.05
C THR A 237 17.45 -4.56 -2.43
N ARG A 238 18.48 -5.22 -1.88
CA ARG A 238 18.37 -6.55 -1.26
C ARG A 238 18.16 -6.43 0.26
N PRO A 239 17.03 -6.93 0.80
CA PRO A 239 16.83 -7.00 2.23
C PRO A 239 17.98 -7.79 2.89
N GLY A 240 18.55 -7.26 3.97
CA GLY A 240 19.50 -8.02 4.77
C GLY A 240 20.99 -7.90 4.39
N ALA A 241 21.35 -7.16 3.34
CA ALA A 241 22.74 -7.12 2.86
C ALA A 241 23.77 -6.72 3.95
N LEU A 242 23.41 -5.80 4.85
CA LEU A 242 24.26 -5.39 5.98
C LEU A 242 24.08 -6.25 7.24
N PHE A 243 22.99 -7.02 7.35
CA PHE A 243 22.80 -8.00 8.44
C PHE A 243 23.67 -9.24 8.27
N ALA A 244 24.22 -9.45 7.07
CA ALA A 244 25.18 -10.52 6.79
C ALA A 244 26.61 -10.18 7.26
N LEU A 245 26.87 -8.95 7.72
CA LEU A 245 28.18 -8.58 8.25
C LEU A 245 28.44 -9.36 9.56
N PRO A 246 29.62 -9.98 9.70
CA PRO A 246 29.95 -10.67 10.93
C PRO A 246 30.00 -9.66 12.07
N PRO A 247 29.36 -9.95 13.22
CA PRO A 247 29.42 -9.08 14.39
C PRO A 247 30.84 -9.01 14.97
N LEU A 248 31.21 -7.83 15.47
CA LEU A 248 32.47 -7.59 16.20
C LEU A 248 32.33 -8.00 17.68
N TYR A 249 31.96 -9.26 17.94
CA TYR A 249 31.70 -9.75 19.30
C TYR A 249 32.88 -9.46 20.25
N GLY A 250 32.63 -8.65 21.29
CA GLY A 250 33.61 -8.34 22.32
C GLY A 250 34.68 -7.31 21.90
N ASN A 251 34.53 -6.73 20.70
CA ASN A 251 35.53 -5.91 20.01
C ASN A 251 34.94 -4.59 19.49
N ASP A 252 33.82 -4.14 20.06
CA ASP A 252 33.35 -2.78 19.80
C ASP A 252 34.27 -1.74 20.48
N PRO A 253 34.31 -0.50 19.97
CA PRO A 253 35.21 0.53 20.47
C PRO A 253 35.10 0.80 21.97
N LYS A 254 33.90 0.72 22.55
CA LYS A 254 33.70 1.03 23.98
C LYS A 254 34.29 -0.07 24.84
N GLU A 255 34.06 -1.34 24.49
CA GLU A 255 34.68 -2.46 25.20
C GLU A 255 36.21 -2.43 25.08
N LEU A 256 36.75 -2.15 23.88
CA LEU A 256 38.19 -2.04 23.67
C LEU A 256 38.79 -0.86 24.46
N GLN A 257 38.11 0.28 24.55
CA GLN A 257 38.52 1.41 25.40
C GLN A 257 38.54 1.04 26.88
N GLY A 258 37.53 0.31 27.37
CA GLY A 258 37.50 -0.20 28.74
C GLY A 258 38.69 -1.12 29.03
N ARG A 259 39.03 -2.01 28.09
CA ARG A 259 40.21 -2.90 28.20
C ARG A 259 41.52 -2.12 28.18
N LEU A 260 41.64 -1.11 27.32
CA LEU A 260 42.81 -0.23 27.29
C LEU A 260 43.02 0.49 28.62
N ALA A 261 41.95 1.02 29.22
CA ALA A 261 42.00 1.64 30.53
C ALA A 261 42.45 0.65 31.62
N GLN A 262 41.93 -0.58 31.60
CA GLN A 262 42.34 -1.64 32.51
C GLN A 262 43.82 -2.00 32.37
N ILE A 263 44.34 -2.11 31.14
CA ILE A 263 45.76 -2.35 30.89
C ILE A 263 46.60 -1.22 31.50
N LYS A 264 46.26 0.04 31.20
CA LYS A 264 46.98 1.23 31.71
C LYS A 264 46.98 1.27 33.24
N ALA A 265 45.84 0.98 33.88
CA ALA A 265 45.72 0.91 35.34
C ALA A 265 46.61 -0.19 35.95
N GLN A 266 46.55 -1.42 35.42
CA GLN A 266 47.39 -2.51 35.90
C GLN A 266 48.88 -2.22 35.69
N THR A 267 49.27 -1.62 34.57
CA THR A 267 50.66 -1.18 34.31
C THR A 267 51.12 -0.18 35.38
N ALA A 268 50.28 0.79 35.74
CA ALA A 268 50.60 1.77 36.77
C ALA A 268 50.75 1.10 38.16
N GLU A 269 49.85 0.18 38.53
CA GLU A 269 49.96 -0.59 39.77
C GLU A 269 51.25 -1.41 39.85
N MET A 270 51.67 -2.04 38.75
CA MET A 270 52.91 -2.82 38.71
C MET A 270 54.14 -1.94 38.87
N ARG A 271 54.16 -0.77 38.21
CA ARG A 271 55.26 0.20 38.35
C ARG A 271 55.35 0.76 39.78
N ALA A 272 54.20 1.04 40.42
CA ALA A 272 54.17 1.52 41.80
C ALA A 272 54.59 0.46 42.83
N ALA A 273 54.40 -0.83 42.51
CA ALA A 273 54.78 -1.95 43.36
C ALA A 273 56.23 -2.44 43.14
N ALA A 274 56.93 -1.93 42.12
CA ALA A 274 58.33 -2.21 41.88
C ALA A 274 59.19 -1.28 42.79
N PRO A 275 59.96 -1.83 43.74
CA PRO A 275 60.80 -1.07 44.66
C PRO A 275 62.00 -0.39 43.97
#